data_AF-A0A382WZB8-F1
#
_entry.id   AF-A0A382WZB8-F1
#
_cell.length_a   1.000
_cell.length_b   1.000
_cell.length_c   1.000
_cell.angle_alpha   90.00
_cell.angle_beta   90.00
_cell.angle_gamma   90.00
#
_symmetry.space_group_name_H-M   'P 1'
#
loop_
_entity.id
_entity.type
_entity.pdbx_description
1 polymer ?
#
loop_
_entity_poly.entity_id
_entity_poly.type
_entity_poly.pdbx_seq_one_letter_code
_entity_poly.pdbx_strand_id
1 'polypeptide(L)' 'MSSVDQILITPLYQMHLDASAKMVPFAGYEMPLQYPLGIKKEHLHTRENAGLFDVSHMGQIKLTGQN' A
#
# COMPACT_ATOMS: atom_id res chain seq x y z
N MET A 1 10.51 -18.49 -17.23
CA MET A 1 10.94 -17.79 -16.01
C MET A 1 11.28 -16.38 -16.43
N SER A 2 10.29 -15.48 -16.43
CA SER A 2 10.52 -14.08 -16.76
C SER A 2 11.47 -13.48 -15.71
N SER A 3 12.26 -12.52 -16.16
CA SER A 3 13.15 -11.66 -15.37
C SER A 3 12.58 -11.34 -14.00
N VAL A 4 13.44 -11.27 -12.99
CA VAL A 4 13.10 -10.73 -11.67
C VAL A 4 12.70 -9.28 -11.89
N ASP A 5 11.41 -9.05 -12.14
CA ASP A 5 10.86 -7.72 -12.33
C ASP A 5 11.11 -6.95 -11.03
N GLN A 6 11.83 -5.84 -11.15
CA GLN A 6 12.19 -4.99 -10.02
C GLN A 6 10.90 -4.54 -9.31
N ILE A 7 10.75 -4.93 -8.05
CA ILE A 7 9.58 -4.54 -7.24
C ILE A 7 9.67 -3.04 -6.94
N LEU A 8 8.58 -2.32 -7.21
CA LEU A 8 8.46 -0.89 -6.96
C LEU A 8 8.11 -0.61 -5.50
N ILE A 9 8.40 0.61 -5.00
CA ILE A 9 8.04 1.04 -3.64
C ILE A 9 7.22 2.33 -3.69
N THR A 10 6.36 2.55 -2.69
CA THR A 10 5.58 3.80 -2.59
C THR A 10 6.38 4.91 -1.90
N PRO A 11 5.97 6.19 -2.02
CA PRO A 11 6.61 7.27 -1.26
C PRO A 11 6.58 7.09 0.26
N LEU A 12 5.64 6.28 0.78
CA LEU A 12 5.48 6.02 2.22
C LEU A 12 6.20 4.73 2.67
N TYR A 13 7.01 4.10 1.81
CA TYR A 13 7.68 2.83 2.11
C TYR A 13 8.45 2.83 3.45
N GLN A 14 9.29 3.84 3.68
CA GLN A 14 10.07 3.92 4.91
C GLN A 14 9.17 4.04 6.15
N MET A 15 8.05 4.78 6.06
CA MET A 15 7.08 4.90 7.14
C MET A 15 6.44 3.55 7.48
N HIS A 16 6.21 2.69 6.49
CA HIS A 16 5.70 1.34 6.71
C HIS A 16 6.71 0.45 7.44
N LEU A 17 8.00 0.55 7.08
CA LEU A 17 9.08 -0.16 7.78
C LEU A 17 9.21 0.30 9.23
N ASP A 18 9.21 1.60 9.47
CA ASP A 18 9.31 2.19 10.81
C ASP A 18 8.10 1.80 11.69
N ALA A 19 6.92 1.63 11.08
CA ALA A 19 5.71 1.12 11.73
C ALA A 19 5.68 -0.42 11.90
N SER A 20 6.77 -1.12 11.57
CA SER A 20 6.87 -2.59 11.63
C SER A 20 5.78 -3.32 10.82
N ALA A 21 5.42 -2.76 9.66
CA ALA A 21 4.47 -3.38 8.77
C ALA A 21 5.04 -4.68 8.17
N LYS A 22 4.17 -5.67 7.96
CA LYS A 22 4.50 -6.86 7.19
C LYS A 22 4.39 -6.53 5.69
N MET A 23 5.54 -6.33 5.05
CA MET A 23 5.62 -6.01 3.62
C MET A 23 5.48 -7.26 2.75
N VAL A 24 4.74 -7.14 1.63
CA VAL A 24 4.54 -8.23 0.67
C VAL A 24 4.55 -7.70 -0.78
N PRO A 25 4.93 -8.53 -1.77
CA PRO A 25 4.75 -8.19 -3.18
C PRO A 25 3.26 -8.17 -3.55
N PHE A 26 2.75 -7.02 -3.97
CA PHE A 26 1.37 -6.83 -4.41
C PHE A 26 1.32 -5.89 -5.62
N ALA A 27 0.72 -6.34 -6.73
CA ALA A 27 0.57 -5.56 -7.97
C ALA A 27 1.88 -4.93 -8.51
N GLY A 28 3.03 -5.60 -8.30
CA GLY A 28 4.35 -5.10 -8.71
C GLY A 28 4.99 -4.11 -7.71
N TYR A 29 4.37 -3.87 -6.56
CA TYR A 29 4.90 -3.02 -5.48
C TYR A 29 5.17 -3.81 -4.21
N GLU A 30 6.07 -3.33 -3.36
CA GLU A 30 6.25 -3.79 -1.98
C GLU A 30 5.31 -2.99 -1.07
N MET A 31 4.23 -3.65 -0.61
CA MET A 31 3.10 -3.00 0.08
C MET A 31 2.89 -3.57 1.49
N PRO A 32 2.38 -2.78 2.45
CA PRO A 32 2.02 -3.26 3.78
C PRO A 32 0.76 -4.13 3.74
N LEU A 33 0.86 -5.40 4.14
CA LEU A 33 -0.29 -6.30 4.30
C LEU A 33 -1.05 -6.05 5.61
N GLN A 34 -0.30 -5.81 6.69
CA GLN A 34 -0.81 -5.56 8.04
C GLN A 34 0.30 -4.93 8.90
N TYR A 35 -0.08 -4.26 9.97
CA TYR A 35 0.76 -3.72 11.04
C TYR A 35 0.69 -4.63 12.28
N PRO A 36 1.47 -4.38 13.35
CA PRO A 36 1.60 -5.28 14.49
C PRO A 36 0.28 -5.67 15.20
N LEU A 37 -0.76 -4.84 15.12
CA LEU A 37 -2.07 -5.15 15.69
C LEU A 37 -2.81 -6.27 14.92
N GLY A 38 -2.48 -6.47 13.65
CA GLY A 38 -3.04 -7.48 12.77
C GLY A 38 -4.35 -7.10 12.07
N ILE A 39 -4.64 -7.78 10.96
CA ILE A 39 -5.75 -7.48 10.03
C ILE A 39 -7.10 -7.28 10.71
N LYS A 40 -7.48 -8.18 11.64
CA LYS A 40 -8.79 -8.09 12.31
C LYS A 40 -8.93 -6.81 13.14
N LYS A 41 -7.87 -6.42 13.86
CA LYS A 41 -7.89 -5.21 14.69
C LYS A 41 -7.89 -3.96 13.82
N GLU A 42 -7.12 -3.93 12.73
CA GLU A 42 -7.15 -2.84 11.75
C GLU A 42 -8.53 -2.66 11.12
N HIS A 43 -9.17 -3.77 10.74
CA HIS A 43 -10.53 -3.77 10.22
C HIS A 43 -11.52 -3.18 11.23
N LEU A 44 -11.53 -3.69 12.46
CA LEU A 44 -12.44 -3.21 13.51
C LEU A 44 -12.18 -1.74 13.85
N HIS A 45 -10.92 -1.33 13.96
CA HIS A 45 -10.55 0.05 14.23
C HIS A 45 -11.05 1.00 13.13
N THR A 46 -10.94 0.61 11.87
CA THR A 46 -11.47 1.39 10.73
C THR A 46 -12.99 1.48 10.76
N ARG A 47 -13.69 0.44 11.24
CA ARG A 47 -15.16 0.40 11.33
C ARG A 47 -15.69 1.24 12.49
N GLU A 48 -15.01 1.18 13.63
CA GLU A 48 -15.43 1.84 14.87
C GLU A 48 -14.91 3.28 14.98
N ASN A 49 -13.81 3.60 14.29
CA ASN A 49 -13.12 4.89 14.35
C ASN A 49 -12.72 5.36 12.93
N ALA A 50 -11.43 5.39 12.63
CA ALA A 50 -10.87 5.79 11.34
C ALA A 50 -9.71 4.88 10.94
N GLY A 51 -9.44 4.75 9.65
CA GLY A 51 -8.30 4.00 9.12
C GLY A 51 -7.55 4.82 8.09
N LEU A 52 -6.22 4.72 8.09
CA LEU A 52 -5.34 5.33 7.09
C LEU A 52 -4.80 4.24 6.16
N PHE A 53 -4.94 4.42 4.85
CA PHE A 53 -4.52 3.47 3.84
C PHE A 53 -3.58 4.15 2.84
N ASP A 54 -2.43 3.54 2.58
CA ASP A 54 -1.56 3.95 1.48
C ASP A 54 -2.03 3.32 0.17
N VAL A 55 -2.69 4.13 -0.66
CA VAL A 55 -3.17 3.74 -1.99
C VAL A 55 -2.31 4.32 -3.11
N SER A 56 -1.08 4.75 -2.81
CA SER A 56 -0.21 5.47 -3.76
C SER A 56 0.27 4.62 -4.94
N HIS A 57 0.15 3.29 -4.84
CA HIS A 57 0.40 2.36 -5.95
C HIS A 57 -0.67 2.42 -7.05
N MET A 58 -1.81 3.09 -6.80
CA MET A 58 -2.87 3.22 -7.78
C MET A 58 -2.46 4.12 -8.93
N GLY A 59 -2.78 3.67 -10.15
CA GLY A 59 -2.59 4.48 -11.35
C GLY A 59 -3.41 5.76 -11.30
N GLN A 60 -2.76 6.89 -11.54
CA GLN A 60 -3.40 8.20 -11.65
C GLN A 60 -3.35 8.65 -13.12
N ILE A 61 -4.50 9.01 -13.68
CA ILE A 61 -4.61 9.46 -15.07
C ILE A 61 -5.29 10.83 -15.07
N LYS A 62 -4.63 11.81 -15.69
CA LYS A 62 -5.21 13.15 -15.93
C LYS A 62 -5.45 13.30 -17.42
N LEU A 63 -6.71 13.50 -17.80
CA LEU A 63 -7.12 13.72 -19.19
C LEU A 63 -7.45 15.20 -19.39
N THR A 64 -7.01 15.77 -20.51
CA THR A 64 -7.28 17.16 -20.89
C THR A 64 -7.50 17.25 -22.40
N GLY A 65 -8.50 18.02 -22.84
CA GLY A 65 -8.81 18.22 -24.26
C GLY A 65 -9.98 19.19 -24.45
N GLN A 66 -10.20 19.65 -25.68
CA GLN A 66 -11.39 20.46 -26.03
C GLN A 66 -12.62 19.59 -26.38
N ASN A 67 -12.45 18.27 -26.49
CA ASN A 67 -13.46 17.32 -26.94
C ASN A 67 -13.71 16.26 -25.87
#